data_AF-A0A973I274-F1
#
_entry.id   AF-A0A973I274-F1
#
_cell.length_a   1.000
_cell.length_b   1.000
_cell.length_c   1.000
_cell.angle_alpha   90.00
_cell.angle_beta   90.00
_cell.angle_gamma   90.00
#
_symmetry.space_group_name_H-M   'P 1'
#
loop_
_entity.id
_entity.type
_entity.pdbx_description
1 polymer ?
#
loop_
_entity_poly.entity_id
_entity_poly.type
_entity_poly.pdbx_seq_one_letter_code
_entity_poly.pdbx_strand_id
1 'polypeptide(L)'
;MTTRKASILKTKKRLLDAFERLKDGSFTSTTLKNKNVVKVNAYNVEIESGSSIGTLRNHPEIKQLIENYDPNSDYSNNENLTPSERKLSKALDANEKLKAQLKKLKIELKSLKEKNITLSKKLENSIAEEHELIVALMSKIDINECKAIFKDQSSHLTVIQHDFKR
;
A
#
# COMPACT_ATOMS: atom_id res chain seq x y z
N MET A 1 21.58 -22.13 12.41
CA MET A 1 21.14 -21.19 13.48
C MET A 1 20.51 -22.00 14.60
N THR A 2 20.89 -21.78 15.87
CA THR A 2 20.26 -22.47 17.01
C THR A 2 18.88 -21.88 17.31
N THR A 3 17.94 -22.70 17.78
CA THR A 3 16.59 -22.29 18.20
C THR A 3 16.61 -21.12 19.19
N ARG A 4 17.61 -21.08 20.08
CA ARG A 4 17.86 -20.00 21.04
C ARG A 4 18.22 -18.66 20.38
N LYS A 5 18.99 -18.66 19.28
CA LYS A 5 19.32 -17.40 18.57
C LYS A 5 18.10 -16.82 17.87
N ALA A 6 17.24 -17.68 17.32
CA ALA A 6 16.00 -17.26 16.67
C ALA A 6 14.98 -16.66 17.65
N SER A 7 14.85 -17.23 18.86
CA SER A 7 13.97 -16.68 19.89
C SER A 7 14.44 -15.31 20.39
N ILE A 8 15.75 -15.14 20.61
CA ILE A 8 16.35 -13.85 21.00
C ILE A 8 16.07 -12.78 19.94
N LEU A 9 16.22 -13.10 18.65
CA LEU A 9 15.96 -12.16 17.55
C LEU A 9 14.48 -11.75 17.48
N LYS A 10 13.57 -12.70 17.71
CA LYS A 10 12.12 -12.44 17.75
C LYS A 10 11.75 -11.51 18.89
N THR A 11 12.33 -11.72 20.08
CA THR A 11 12.12 -10.85 21.24
C THR A 11 12.68 -9.45 20.99
N LYS A 12 13.89 -9.35 20.41
CA LYS A 12 14.49 -8.08 20.00
C LYS A 12 13.56 -7.28 19.08
N LYS A 13 13.01 -7.92 18.05
CA LYS A 13 12.08 -7.27 17.12
C LYS A 13 10.84 -6.74 17.85
N ARG A 14 10.23 -7.54 18.72
CA ARG A 14 9.05 -7.11 19.50
C ARG A 14 9.31 -5.90 20.40
N LEU A 15 10.49 -5.84 21.00
CA LEU A 15 10.90 -4.73 21.86
C LEU A 15 11.13 -3.45 21.04
N LEU A 16 11.70 -3.56 19.84
CA LEU A 16 11.86 -2.42 18.92
C LEU A 16 10.50 -1.91 18.42
N ASP A 17 9.63 -2.80 17.95
CA ASP A 17 8.28 -2.43 17.51
C ASP A 17 7.49 -1.74 18.64
N ALA A 18 7.64 -2.21 19.88
CA ALA A 18 7.02 -1.61 21.05
C ALA A 18 7.59 -0.23 21.39
N PHE A 19 8.92 -0.04 21.24
CA PHE A 19 9.57 1.25 21.41
C PHE A 19 9.09 2.29 20.39
N GLU A 20 8.94 1.89 19.12
CA GLU A 20 8.40 2.78 18.07
C GLU A 20 6.94 3.16 18.35
N ARG A 21 6.08 2.20 18.71
CA ARG A 21 4.70 2.49 19.12
C ARG A 21 4.62 3.45 20.30
N LEU A 22 5.57 3.33 21.24
CA LEU A 22 5.67 4.23 22.38
C LEU A 22 6.09 5.65 21.99
N LYS A 23 7.00 5.79 21.01
CA LYS A 23 7.40 7.08 20.43
C LYS A 23 6.21 7.77 19.74
N ASP A 24 5.41 6.99 19.01
CA ASP A 24 4.27 7.50 18.23
C ASP A 24 3.00 7.71 19.06
N GLY A 25 2.98 7.26 20.32
CA GLY A 25 1.79 7.31 21.19
C GLY A 25 0.70 6.29 20.82
N SER A 26 1.02 5.30 19.99
CA SER A 26 0.09 4.30 19.46
C SER A 26 0.15 2.99 20.26
N PHE A 27 -0.11 3.06 21.57
CA PHE A 27 0.02 1.91 22.48
C PHE A 27 -1.08 0.86 22.23
N THR A 28 -0.69 -0.41 22.28
CA THR A 28 -1.59 -1.55 22.11
C THR A 28 -2.01 -2.12 23.47
N SER A 29 -1.12 -2.05 24.46
CA SER A 29 -1.33 -2.59 25.80
C SER A 29 -2.48 -1.88 26.53
N THR A 30 -3.42 -2.66 27.06
CA THR A 30 -4.53 -2.17 27.90
C THR A 30 -4.02 -1.46 29.14
N THR A 31 -2.93 -1.94 29.74
CA THR A 31 -2.31 -1.33 30.91
C THR A 31 -1.78 0.07 30.63
N LEU A 32 -1.24 0.30 29.42
CA LEU A 32 -0.73 1.62 29.03
C LEU A 32 -1.85 2.55 28.58
N LYS A 33 -2.89 2.03 27.93
CA LYS A 33 -4.09 2.81 27.56
C LYS A 33 -4.82 3.40 28.76
N ASN A 34 -4.79 2.70 29.90
CA ASN A 34 -5.43 3.16 31.13
C ASN A 34 -4.58 4.18 31.92
N LYS A 35 -3.36 4.51 31.48
CA LYS A 35 -2.53 5.53 32.11
C LYS A 35 -2.76 6.89 31.47
N ASN A 36 -2.90 7.93 32.30
CA ASN A 36 -3.03 9.32 31.83
C ASN A 36 -1.77 9.83 31.12
N VAL A 37 -0.58 9.39 31.55
CA VAL A 37 0.71 9.79 30.96
C VAL A 37 1.60 8.56 30.82
N VAL A 38 2.00 8.25 29.58
CA VAL A 38 2.91 7.14 29.26
C VAL A 38 4.24 7.73 28.81
N LYS A 39 5.29 7.51 29.61
CA LYS A 39 6.67 7.88 29.27
C LYS A 39 7.35 6.75 28.50
N VAL A 40 8.24 7.08 27.58
CA VAL A 40 9.11 6.09 26.93
C VAL A 40 10.19 5.72 27.95
N ASN A 41 10.07 4.54 28.54
CA ASN A 41 11.06 3.98 29.48
C ASN A 41 11.09 2.46 29.36
N ALA A 42 12.12 1.82 29.93
CA ALA A 42 12.33 0.38 29.84
C ALA A 42 11.09 -0.42 30.30
N TYR A 43 10.48 0.01 31.40
CA TYR A 43 9.31 -0.65 31.97
C TYR A 43 8.09 -0.63 31.04
N ASN A 44 7.76 0.52 30.46
CA ASN A 44 6.63 0.64 29.56
C ASN A 44 6.90 -0.06 28.21
N VAL A 45 8.15 -0.11 27.73
CA VAL A 45 8.53 -0.89 26.53
C VAL A 45 8.33 -2.39 26.75
N GLU A 46 8.69 -2.91 27.93
CA GLU A 46 8.44 -4.31 28.27
C GLU A 46 6.94 -4.62 28.31
N ILE A 47 6.13 -3.74 28.92
CA ILE A 47 4.67 -3.88 28.95
C ILE A 47 4.06 -3.85 27.53
N GLU A 48 4.49 -2.90 26.70
CA GLU A 48 3.95 -2.74 25.34
C GLU A 48 4.36 -3.88 24.40
N SER A 49 5.55 -4.44 24.60
CA SER A 49 6.01 -5.61 23.84
C SER A 49 5.38 -6.93 24.30
N GLY A 50 4.66 -6.93 25.44
CA GLY A 50 4.17 -8.14 26.09
C GLY A 50 5.28 -9.04 26.62
N SER A 51 6.45 -8.46 26.93
CA SER A 51 7.60 -9.19 27.47
C SER A 51 7.58 -9.19 28.99
N SER A 52 8.18 -10.20 29.61
CA SER A 52 8.35 -10.24 31.05
C SER A 52 9.24 -9.10 31.54
N ILE A 53 8.97 -8.61 32.75
CA ILE A 53 9.76 -7.54 33.38
C ILE A 53 11.22 -8.01 33.51
N GLY A 54 12.15 -7.18 33.05
CA GLY A 54 13.59 -7.49 33.05
C GLY A 54 14.12 -8.17 31.78
N THR A 55 13.28 -8.38 30.77
CA THR A 55 13.72 -8.90 29.46
C THR A 55 14.75 -7.99 28.79
N LEU A 56 14.65 -6.66 28.98
CA LEU A 56 15.61 -5.68 28.44
C LEU A 56 17.04 -5.85 28.97
N ARG A 57 17.25 -6.56 30.09
CA ARG A 57 18.60 -6.86 30.61
C ARG A 57 19.42 -7.66 29.61
N ASN A 58 18.76 -8.48 28.78
CA ASN A 58 19.40 -9.30 27.75
C ASN A 58 19.55 -8.56 26.40
N HIS A 59 19.07 -7.31 26.30
CA HIS A 59 19.05 -6.49 25.08
C HIS A 59 19.61 -5.08 25.37
N PRO A 60 20.92 -4.96 25.70
CA PRO A 60 21.53 -3.69 26.06
C PRO A 60 21.42 -2.63 24.96
N GLU A 61 21.38 -3.04 23.69
CA GLU A 61 21.24 -2.12 22.55
C GLU A 61 19.92 -1.36 22.56
N ILE A 62 18.82 -2.01 22.97
CA ILE A 62 17.49 -1.37 23.05
C ILE A 62 17.42 -0.50 24.31
N LYS A 63 18.07 -0.94 25.39
CA LYS A 63 18.17 -0.16 26.62
C LYS A 63 18.89 1.18 26.36
N GLN A 64 19.99 1.16 25.62
CA GLN A 64 20.69 2.37 25.19
C GLN A 64 19.81 3.27 24.30
N LEU A 65 19.04 2.69 23.37
CA LEU A 65 18.10 3.46 22.56
C LEU A 65 17.05 4.19 23.40
N ILE A 66 16.54 3.54 24.45
CA ILE A 66 15.56 4.13 25.37
C ILE A 66 16.21 5.20 26.26
N GLU A 67 17.44 4.99 26.74
CA GLU A 67 18.15 5.96 27.57
C GLU A 67 18.58 7.21 26.77
N ASN A 68 19.00 7.01 25.52
CA ASN A 68 19.34 8.09 24.60
C ASN A 68 18.10 8.73 23.95
N TYR A 69 16.90 8.19 24.20
CA TYR A 69 15.67 8.77 23.70
C TYR A 69 15.30 9.99 24.53
N ASP A 70 15.61 11.16 23.98
CA ASP A 70 15.00 12.40 24.42
C ASP A 70 13.77 12.67 23.55
N PRO A 71 12.54 12.75 24.11
CA PRO A 71 11.35 13.17 23.38
C PRO A 71 11.48 14.57 22.76
N ASN A 72 12.53 15.34 23.14
CA ASN A 72 12.93 16.62 22.57
C ASN A 72 14.19 16.57 21.69
N SER A 73 14.71 15.41 21.29
CA SER A 73 15.91 15.35 20.41
C SER A 73 15.61 15.39 18.90
N ASP A 74 14.35 15.26 18.47
CA ASP A 74 13.93 15.62 17.10
C ASP A 74 13.86 17.16 16.90
N TYR A 75 14.52 17.94 17.77
CA TYR A 75 14.70 19.38 17.67
C TYR A 75 15.92 19.69 16.79
N SER A 76 15.73 19.61 15.48
CA SER A 76 16.47 20.48 14.57
C SER A 76 15.50 21.59 14.13
N ASN A 77 15.73 22.81 14.66
CA ASN A 77 15.23 24.10 14.18
C ASN A 77 13.88 24.68 14.62
N ASN A 78 13.36 24.52 15.85
CA ASN A 78 12.13 25.25 16.24
C ASN A 78 12.01 25.53 17.76
N GLU A 79 12.84 26.41 18.30
CA GLU A 79 12.91 26.69 19.75
C GLU A 79 11.81 27.61 20.32
N ASN A 80 10.86 28.14 19.53
CA ASN A 80 9.88 29.11 20.05
C ASN A 80 8.40 28.80 19.77
N LEU A 81 8.05 27.59 19.33
CA LEU A 81 6.67 27.25 18.97
C LEU A 81 5.96 26.46 20.08
N THR A 82 4.76 26.93 20.43
CA THR A 82 3.82 26.27 21.35
C THR A 82 3.42 24.88 20.84
N PRO A 83 2.94 23.97 21.71
CA PRO A 83 2.51 22.63 21.30
C PRO A 83 1.47 22.63 20.16
N SER A 84 0.60 23.66 20.12
CA SER A 84 -0.40 23.85 19.07
C SER A 84 0.24 24.21 17.72
N GLU A 85 1.23 25.08 17.72
CA GLU A 85 1.93 25.50 16.49
C GLU A 85 2.82 24.37 15.94
N ARG A 86 3.35 23.49 16.79
CA ARG A 86 4.06 22.28 16.35
C ARG A 86 3.13 21.26 15.67
N LYS A 87 1.93 21.08 16.22
CA LYS A 87 0.90 20.23 15.58
C LYS A 87 0.51 20.81 14.22
N LEU A 88 0.38 22.14 14.14
CA LEU A 88 0.08 22.84 12.91
C LEU A 88 1.19 22.67 11.86
N SER A 89 2.46 22.85 12.23
CA SER A 89 3.62 22.63 11.35
C SER A 89 3.68 21.20 10.81
N LYS A 90 3.55 20.18 11.68
CA LYS A 90 3.51 18.78 11.24
C LYS A 90 2.32 18.49 10.30
N ALA A 91 1.16 19.10 10.57
CA ALA A 91 -0.01 18.96 9.72
C ALA A 91 0.20 19.63 8.35
N LEU A 92 0.88 20.78 8.30
CA LEU A 92 1.23 21.46 7.06
C LEU A 92 2.21 20.64 6.23
N ASP A 93 3.28 20.10 6.83
CA ASP A 93 4.24 19.23 6.15
C ASP A 93 3.58 17.97 5.60
N ALA A 94 2.67 17.36 6.38
CA ALA A 94 1.88 16.22 5.91
C ALA A 94 0.97 16.60 4.74
N ASN A 95 0.35 17.78 4.78
CA ASN A 95 -0.52 18.28 3.73
C ASN A 95 0.27 18.55 2.43
N GLU A 96 1.48 19.12 2.52
CA GLU A 96 2.36 19.30 1.36
C GLU A 96 2.78 17.96 0.74
N LYS A 97 3.15 16.97 1.56
CA LYS A 97 3.46 15.61 1.10
C LYS A 97 2.27 14.97 0.39
N LEU A 98 1.07 15.10 0.97
CA LEU A 98 -0.17 14.60 0.37
C LEU A 98 -0.51 15.32 -0.96
N LYS A 99 -0.32 16.65 -1.04
CA LYS A 99 -0.49 17.40 -2.30
C LYS A 99 0.48 16.93 -3.38
N ALA A 100 1.74 16.68 -3.01
CA ALA A 100 2.74 16.16 -3.94
C ALA A 100 2.36 14.76 -4.45
N GLN A 101 1.90 13.87 -3.56
CA GLN A 101 1.40 12.54 -3.94
C GLN A 101 0.17 12.63 -4.85
N LEU A 102 -0.80 13.49 -4.52
CA LEU A 102 -1.98 13.73 -5.37
C LEU A 102 -1.60 14.22 -6.77
N LYS A 103 -0.61 15.10 -6.88
CA LYS A 103 -0.12 15.58 -8.17
C LYS A 103 0.48 14.43 -8.99
N LYS A 104 1.29 13.57 -8.37
CA LYS A 104 1.86 12.38 -9.02
C LYS A 104 0.77 11.42 -9.51
N LEU A 105 -0.18 11.09 -8.64
CA LEU A 105 -1.31 10.21 -8.99
C LEU A 105 -2.17 10.77 -10.13
N LYS A 106 -2.41 12.09 -10.17
CA LYS A 106 -3.12 12.73 -11.29
C LYS A 106 -2.40 12.58 -12.62
N ILE A 107 -1.06 12.73 -12.63
CA ILE A 107 -0.24 12.56 -13.83
C ILE A 107 -0.29 11.10 -14.30
N GLU A 108 -0.13 10.16 -13.38
CA GLU A 108 -0.16 8.73 -13.67
C GLU A 108 -1.52 8.30 -14.24
N LEU A 109 -2.63 8.77 -13.64
CA LEU A 109 -3.98 8.51 -14.12
C LEU A 109 -4.19 9.06 -15.54
N LYS A 110 -3.67 10.26 -15.84
CA LYS A 110 -3.73 10.82 -17.19
C LYS A 110 -2.98 9.95 -18.20
N SER A 111 -1.76 9.51 -17.86
CA SER A 111 -0.97 8.62 -18.72
C SER A 111 -1.66 7.27 -18.95
N LEU A 112 -2.25 6.67 -17.91
CA LEU A 112 -3.00 5.43 -18.02
C LEU A 112 -4.22 5.58 -18.94
N LYS A 113 -4.95 6.69 -18.85
CA LYS A 113 -6.08 6.97 -19.76
C LYS A 113 -5.64 7.09 -21.21
N GLU A 114 -4.55 7.81 -21.49
CA GLU A 114 -3.99 7.95 -22.84
C GLU A 114 -3.53 6.60 -23.41
N LYS A 115 -2.88 5.77 -22.59
CA LYS A 115 -2.50 4.39 -22.96
C LYS A 115 -3.72 3.54 -23.28
N ASN A 116 -4.76 3.61 -22.45
CA ASN A 116 -6.00 2.85 -22.65
C ASN A 116 -6.66 3.23 -23.99
N ILE A 117 -6.84 4.53 -24.26
CA ILE A 117 -7.39 5.01 -25.54
C ILE A 117 -6.56 4.50 -26.73
N THR A 118 -5.24 4.53 -26.62
CA THR A 118 -4.35 4.06 -27.69
C THR A 118 -4.48 2.56 -27.92
N LEU A 119 -4.55 1.77 -26.85
CA LEU A 119 -4.72 0.32 -26.94
C LEU A 119 -6.10 -0.06 -27.48
N SER A 120 -7.16 0.62 -27.06
CA SER A 120 -8.51 0.41 -27.58
C SER A 120 -8.57 0.67 -29.09
N LYS A 121 -7.99 1.77 -29.58
CA LYS A 121 -7.92 2.05 -31.02
C LYS A 121 -7.13 0.99 -31.79
N LYS A 122 -6.01 0.52 -31.23
CA LYS A 122 -5.23 -0.58 -31.85
C LYS A 122 -6.03 -1.87 -31.93
N LEU A 123 -6.79 -2.18 -30.89
CA LEU A 123 -7.65 -3.37 -30.86
C LEU A 123 -8.78 -3.25 -31.89
N GLU A 124 -9.46 -2.10 -31.96
CA GLU A 124 -10.50 -1.83 -32.96
C GLU A 124 -9.96 -1.97 -34.39
N ASN A 125 -8.78 -1.42 -34.67
CA ASN A 125 -8.14 -1.57 -35.98
C ASN A 125 -7.78 -3.02 -36.29
N SER A 126 -7.22 -3.77 -35.32
CA SER A 126 -6.88 -5.18 -35.50
C SER A 126 -8.13 -6.02 -35.82
N ILE A 127 -9.24 -5.77 -35.12
CA ILE A 127 -10.52 -6.44 -35.37
C ILE A 127 -11.04 -6.10 -36.77
N ALA A 128 -10.92 -4.84 -37.21
CA ALA A 128 -11.32 -4.42 -38.54
C ALA A 128 -10.49 -5.11 -39.63
N GLU A 129 -9.16 -5.17 -39.47
CA GLU A 129 -8.25 -5.86 -40.38
C GLU A 129 -8.54 -7.36 -40.47
N GLU A 130 -8.75 -8.02 -39.33
CA GLU A 130 -9.15 -9.43 -39.27
C GLU A 130 -10.49 -9.67 -39.95
N HIS A 131 -11.47 -8.78 -39.72
CA HIS A 131 -12.78 -8.87 -40.36
C HIS A 131 -12.69 -8.71 -41.89
N GLU A 132 -11.93 -7.73 -42.39
CA GLU A 132 -11.70 -7.58 -43.83
C GLU A 132 -11.03 -8.81 -44.44
N LEU A 133 -10.05 -9.40 -43.75
CA LEU A 133 -9.40 -10.63 -44.19
C LEU A 133 -10.37 -11.80 -44.25
N ILE A 134 -11.20 -11.98 -43.23
CA ILE A 134 -12.24 -13.02 -43.20
C ILE A 134 -13.21 -12.84 -44.38
N VAL A 135 -13.71 -11.63 -44.60
CA VAL A 135 -14.61 -11.33 -45.72
C VAL A 135 -13.95 -11.63 -47.07
N ALA A 136 -12.69 -11.23 -47.25
CA ALA A 136 -11.93 -11.50 -48.47
C ALA A 136 -11.76 -13.00 -48.71
N LEU A 137 -11.43 -13.78 -47.67
CA LEU A 137 -11.32 -15.24 -47.76
C LEU A 137 -12.66 -15.89 -48.08
N MET A 138 -13.74 -15.47 -47.43
CA MET A 138 -15.08 -15.99 -47.68
C MET A 138 -15.58 -15.66 -49.10
N SER A 139 -15.14 -14.54 -49.70
CA SER A 139 -15.46 -14.22 -51.10
C SER A 139 -14.86 -15.18 -52.12
N LYS A 140 -13.86 -15.99 -51.72
CA LYS A 140 -13.18 -16.97 -52.57
C LYS A 140 -13.73 -18.39 -52.41
N ILE A 141 -14.62 -18.61 -51.44
CA ILE A 141 -15.19 -19.92 -51.11
C ILE A 141 -16.66 -19.93 -51.55
N ASP A 142 -17.17 -21.08 -52.01
CA ASP A 142 -18.59 -21.20 -52.36
C ASP A 142 -19.48 -21.00 -51.12
N ILE A 143 -20.61 -20.32 -51.30
CA ILE A 143 -21.52 -19.98 -50.20
C ILE A 143 -22.04 -21.22 -49.46
N ASN A 144 -22.14 -22.36 -50.13
CA ASN A 144 -22.61 -23.61 -49.52
C ASN A 144 -21.52 -24.26 -48.66
N GLU A 145 -20.25 -24.14 -49.06
CA GLU A 145 -19.09 -24.58 -48.26
C GLU A 145 -18.90 -23.68 -47.04
N CYS A 146 -19.01 -22.36 -47.18
CA CYS A 146 -19.03 -21.44 -46.04
C CYS A 146 -20.14 -21.80 -45.05
N LYS A 147 -21.38 -22.03 -45.51
CA LYS A 147 -22.49 -22.42 -44.64
C LYS A 147 -22.27 -23.77 -43.95
N ALA A 148 -21.54 -24.70 -44.59
CA ALA A 148 -21.19 -25.98 -43.97
C ALA A 148 -20.15 -25.80 -42.84
N ILE A 149 -19.18 -24.91 -43.01
CA ILE A 149 -18.15 -24.59 -42.00
C ILE A 149 -18.78 -24.00 -40.72
N PHE A 150 -19.78 -23.13 -40.86
CA PHE A 150 -20.42 -22.47 -39.71
C PHE A 150 -21.63 -23.22 -39.14
N LYS A 151 -22.02 -24.36 -39.74
CA LYS A 151 -23.23 -25.10 -39.37
C LYS A 151 -23.16 -25.69 -37.95
N ASP A 152 -21.96 -26.02 -37.48
CA ASP A 152 -21.72 -26.59 -36.13
C ASP A 152 -21.42 -25.54 -35.04
N GLN A 153 -21.09 -24.30 -35.41
CA GLN A 153 -20.69 -23.25 -34.44
C GLN A 153 -21.84 -22.33 -34.01
N SER A 154 -23.00 -22.39 -34.68
CA SER A 154 -24.14 -21.52 -34.39
C SER A 154 -24.89 -21.86 -33.09
N SER A 155 -24.57 -22.99 -32.43
CA SER A 155 -25.22 -23.42 -31.18
C SER A 155 -24.62 -22.76 -29.92
N HIS A 156 -23.47 -22.08 -30.03
CA HIS A 156 -22.75 -21.49 -28.89
C HIS A 156 -22.49 -19.97 -29.01
N LEU A 157 -22.83 -19.36 -30.14
CA LEU A 157 -22.73 -17.91 -30.33
C LEU A 157 -23.94 -17.23 -29.69
N THR A 158 -23.80 -16.78 -28.44
CA THR A 158 -24.74 -15.85 -27.83
C THR A 158 -24.54 -14.49 -28.48
N VAL A 159 -25.55 -13.98 -29.19
CA VAL A 159 -25.58 -12.58 -29.63
C VAL A 159 -25.63 -11.72 -28.36
N ILE A 160 -24.51 -11.17 -27.93
CA ILE A 160 -24.48 -10.18 -26.85
C ILE A 160 -24.99 -8.87 -27.46
N GLN A 161 -26.31 -8.64 -27.37
CA GLN A 161 -26.88 -7.33 -27.62
C GLN A 161 -26.40 -6.38 -26.52
N HIS A 162 -25.47 -5.50 -26.85
CA HIS A 162 -25.15 -4.37 -25.99
C HIS A 162 -26.24 -3.30 -26.17
N ASP A 163 -27.15 -3.21 -25.18
CA ASP A 163 -28.05 -2.07 -25.04
C ASP A 163 -27.24 -0.84 -24.60
N PHE A 164 -26.78 -0.05 -25.57
CA PHE A 164 -26.34 1.31 -25.29
C PHE A 164 -27.57 2.17 -24.96
N LYS A 165 -27.91 2.26 -23.67
CA LYS A 165 -28.84 3.30 -23.18
C LYS A 165 -28.23 4.67 -23.47
N ARG A 166 -28.90 5.44 -24.33
CA ARG A 166 -28.69 6.88 -24.54
C ARG A 166 -29.12 7.67 -23.32
#